data_AF-Q5WZS4-F1
#
_entry.id   AF-Q5WZS4-F1
#
_cell.length_a   1.000
_cell.length_b   1.000
_cell.length_c   1.000
_cell.angle_alpha   90.00
_cell.angle_beta   90.00
_cell.angle_gamma   90.00
#
_symmetry.space_group_name_H-M   'P 1'
#
loop_
_entity.id
_entity.type
_entity.pdbx_description
1 polymer ?
#
loop_
_entity_poly.entity_id
_entity_poly.type
_entity_poly.pdbx_seq_one_letter_code
_entity_poly.pdbx_strand_id
1 'polypeptide(L)'
;MYNKMFKPLDTDPILYFKMYSNYTEGRVDDCCAFILMPSGLQRDWVCLQSIQFAFNKCGDVLGINIIFSGNESNIHKKVRETMEGMLKLKLQYGRGEELFVFDEEKKTFHLGIVPGKDTQAYLEGIIAFIKDSYRLQPDFAQDIKAQLLNKEYLAQEYSRLRWKPPEKESVCVLM
;
A
#
# COMPACT_ATOMS: atom_id res chain seq x y z
N MET A 1 -38.21 23.08 17.41
CA MET A 1 -38.37 22.21 16.22
C MET A 1 -37.00 21.68 15.84
N TYR A 2 -36.79 20.37 16.01
CA TYR A 2 -35.53 19.70 15.66
C TYR A 2 -35.50 19.33 14.17
N ASN A 3 -34.27 19.19 13.68
CA ASN A 3 -33.82 18.39 12.54
C ASN A 3 -33.86 19.01 11.13
N LYS A 4 -32.67 19.41 10.67
CA LYS A 4 -31.85 18.56 9.79
C LYS A 4 -30.36 18.86 10.04
N MET A 5 -29.79 18.18 11.04
CA MET A 5 -28.34 17.96 11.05
C MET A 5 -28.01 17.24 9.74
N PHE A 6 -27.18 17.86 8.91
CA PHE A 6 -26.49 17.16 7.83
C PHE A 6 -25.66 16.05 8.47
N LYS A 7 -26.24 14.86 8.63
CA LYS A 7 -25.43 13.66 8.72
C LYS A 7 -24.66 13.60 7.40
N PRO A 8 -23.32 13.53 7.41
CA PRO A 8 -22.63 13.08 6.23
C PRO A 8 -23.27 11.75 5.88
N LEU A 9 -23.76 11.63 4.65
CA LEU A 9 -24.32 10.39 4.15
C LEU A 9 -23.19 9.35 4.29
N ASP A 10 -23.37 8.36 5.18
CA ASP A 10 -22.53 7.17 5.35
C ASP A 10 -22.41 6.32 4.06
N THR A 11 -22.79 6.87 2.92
CA THR A 11 -23.07 6.20 1.64
C THR A 11 -22.36 6.83 0.45
N ASP A 12 -21.70 8.00 0.59
CA ASP A 12 -20.90 8.52 -0.53
C ASP A 12 -19.66 7.63 -0.71
N PRO A 13 -19.41 7.10 -1.92
CA PRO A 13 -18.26 6.25 -2.17
C PRO A 13 -16.97 7.04 -1.91
N ILE A 14 -16.06 6.46 -1.13
CA ILE A 14 -14.73 7.05 -0.95
C ILE A 14 -13.97 6.90 -2.26
N LEU A 15 -13.55 8.04 -2.82
CA LEU A 15 -12.82 8.08 -4.07
C LEU A 15 -11.32 7.92 -3.81
N TYR A 16 -10.70 7.05 -4.58
CA TYR A 16 -9.26 6.80 -4.56
C TYR A 16 -8.70 6.92 -5.96
N PHE A 17 -7.45 7.39 -6.06
CA PHE A 17 -6.69 7.43 -7.30
C PHE A 17 -5.47 6.54 -7.19
N LYS A 18 -5.15 5.85 -8.28
CA LYS A 18 -3.91 5.09 -8.39
C LYS A 18 -2.90 5.84 -9.23
N MET A 19 -1.65 5.88 -8.79
CA MET A 19 -0.55 6.47 -9.56
C MET A 19 0.73 5.64 -9.39
N TYR A 20 1.57 5.64 -10.42
CA TYR A 20 2.89 5.01 -10.39
C TYR A 20 3.96 6.09 -10.53
N SER A 21 5.02 6.02 -9.73
CA SER A 21 6.13 6.97 -9.77
C SER A 21 7.48 6.31 -9.50
N ASN A 22 8.53 6.84 -10.10
CA ASN A 22 9.92 6.52 -9.76
C ASN A 22 10.46 7.40 -8.62
N TYR A 23 9.65 8.33 -8.10
CA TYR A 23 10.05 9.17 -6.98
C TYR A 23 10.04 8.35 -5.69
N THR A 24 11.24 8.16 -5.16
CA THR A 24 11.49 7.51 -3.88
C THR A 24 12.30 8.46 -3.01
N GLU A 25 11.91 8.69 -1.75
CA GLU A 25 12.76 9.38 -0.77
C GLU A 25 14.01 8.53 -0.45
N GLY A 26 15.00 8.53 -1.33
CA GLY A 26 16.32 7.91 -1.11
C GLY A 26 16.50 6.45 -1.55
N ARG A 27 15.47 5.75 -2.07
CA ARG A 27 15.61 4.37 -2.59
C ARG A 27 15.82 4.35 -4.11
N VAL A 28 17.07 4.55 -4.54
CA VAL A 28 17.44 4.72 -5.96
C VAL A 28 16.92 3.60 -6.88
N ASP A 29 16.72 2.38 -6.36
CA ASP A 29 16.39 1.19 -7.14
C ASP A 29 14.90 0.81 -7.16
N ASP A 30 14.04 1.49 -6.41
CA ASP A 30 12.61 1.13 -6.30
C ASP A 30 11.70 2.06 -7.12
N CYS A 31 10.51 1.59 -7.47
CA CYS A 31 9.38 2.42 -7.89
C CYS A 31 8.23 2.25 -6.90
N CYS A 32 7.28 3.18 -6.91
CA CYS A 32 6.17 3.19 -5.97
C CYS A 32 4.83 3.20 -6.71
N ALA A 33 3.92 2.31 -6.30
CA ALA A 33 2.50 2.36 -6.65
C ALA A 33 1.74 3.02 -5.50
N PHE A 34 1.01 4.08 -5.78
CA PHE A 34 0.30 4.90 -4.82
C PHE A 34 -1.19 4.66 -4.92
N ILE A 35 -1.85 4.54 -3.77
CA ILE A 35 -3.28 4.74 -3.59
C ILE A 35 -3.43 6.07 -2.86
N LEU A 36 -3.99 7.06 -3.54
CA LEU A 36 -4.11 8.43 -3.06
C LEU A 36 -5.56 8.77 -2.73
N MET A 37 -5.74 9.46 -1.61
CA MET A 37 -7.00 10.08 -1.25
C MET A 37 -7.03 11.55 -1.69
N PRO A 38 -8.06 11.99 -2.43
CA PRO A 38 -8.27 13.41 -2.70
C PRO A 38 -8.39 14.19 -1.37
N SER A 39 -8.05 15.47 -1.40
CA SER A 39 -8.31 16.34 -0.25
C SER A 39 -9.81 16.50 -0.05
N GLY A 40 -10.29 16.27 1.17
CA GLY A 40 -11.70 16.40 1.50
C GLY A 40 -12.05 15.72 2.83
N LEU A 41 -13.29 15.89 3.26
CA LEU A 41 -13.81 15.37 4.54
C LEU A 41 -13.69 13.84 4.68
N GLN A 42 -13.72 13.12 3.56
CA GLN A 42 -13.56 11.66 3.53
C GLN A 42 -12.18 11.20 4.07
N ARG A 43 -11.15 12.06 3.96
CA ARG A 43 -9.79 11.79 4.46
C ARG A 43 -9.78 11.59 5.98
N ASP A 44 -10.56 12.41 6.69
CA ASP A 44 -10.65 12.35 8.14
C ASP A 44 -11.46 11.14 8.63
N TRP A 45 -12.39 10.63 7.81
CA TRP A 45 -13.24 9.48 8.18
C TRP A 45 -12.46 8.17 8.25
N VAL A 46 -11.48 7.97 7.36
CA VAL A 46 -10.65 6.76 7.32
C VAL A 46 -9.23 6.99 7.82
N CYS A 47 -8.90 8.24 8.20
CA CYS A 47 -7.62 8.65 8.75
C CYS A 47 -6.43 8.31 7.83
N LEU A 48 -6.60 8.48 6.52
CA LEU A 48 -5.62 8.03 5.52
C LEU A 48 -5.30 9.13 4.51
N GLN A 49 -4.03 9.41 4.29
CA GLN A 49 -3.58 10.27 3.18
C GLN A 49 -3.26 9.45 1.94
N SER A 50 -2.43 8.41 2.09
CA SER A 50 -2.03 7.55 0.99
C SER A 50 -1.47 6.21 1.47
N ILE A 51 -1.57 5.20 0.62
CA ILE A 51 -0.86 3.94 0.74
C ILE A 51 0.13 3.82 -0.42
N GLN A 52 1.35 3.36 -0.14
CA GLN A 52 2.41 3.22 -1.13
C GLN A 52 2.94 1.80 -1.09
N PHE A 53 3.06 1.17 -2.25
CA PHE A 53 3.71 -0.13 -2.42
C PHE A 53 5.02 0.09 -3.16
N ALA A 54 6.14 -0.15 -2.50
CA ALA A 54 7.45 -0.11 -3.12
C ALA A 54 7.70 -1.44 -3.85
N PHE A 55 8.14 -1.37 -5.10
CA PHE A 55 8.46 -2.53 -5.93
C PHE A 55 9.73 -2.31 -6.74
N ASN A 56 10.45 -3.40 -7.02
CA ASN A 56 11.72 -3.37 -7.73
C ASN A 56 11.59 -3.71 -9.22
N LYS A 57 12.72 -3.77 -9.92
CA LYS A 57 12.81 -4.13 -11.34
C LYS A 57 12.26 -5.53 -11.69
N CYS A 58 12.24 -6.45 -10.73
CA CYS A 58 11.71 -7.80 -10.90
C CYS A 58 10.19 -7.88 -10.69
N GLY A 59 9.57 -6.74 -10.34
CA GLY A 59 8.15 -6.69 -9.98
C GLY A 59 7.85 -7.26 -8.59
N ASP A 60 8.86 -7.43 -7.73
CA ASP A 60 8.65 -7.83 -6.35
C ASP A 60 8.26 -6.62 -5.50
N VAL A 61 7.19 -6.75 -4.72
CA VAL A 61 6.82 -5.75 -3.71
C VAL A 61 7.70 -5.93 -2.48
N LEU A 62 8.47 -4.89 -2.16
CA LEU A 62 9.48 -4.87 -1.09
C LEU A 62 9.01 -4.17 0.18
N GLY A 63 7.91 -3.42 0.11
CA GLY A 63 7.39 -2.77 1.28
C GLY A 63 6.14 -1.96 1.04
N ILE A 64 5.51 -1.58 2.14
CA ILE A 64 4.28 -0.81 2.18
C ILE A 64 4.46 0.36 3.13
N ASN A 65 4.14 1.56 2.67
CA ASN A 65 4.01 2.74 3.53
C ASN A 65 2.54 3.14 3.60
N ILE A 66 2.05 3.40 4.80
CA ILE A 66 0.72 3.97 5.03
C ILE A 66 0.92 5.31 5.71
N ILE A 67 0.54 6.38 5.02
CA ILE A 67 0.64 7.75 5.51
C ILE A 67 -0.73 8.15 6.05
N PHE A 68 -0.80 8.44 7.34
CA PHE A 68 -2.05 8.77 8.01
C PHE A 68 -2.33 10.28 7.95
N SER A 69 -3.62 10.62 8.05
CA SER A 69 -4.06 12.02 8.11
C SER A 69 -5.12 12.20 9.19
N GLY A 70 -5.10 13.32 9.88
CA GLY A 70 -6.01 13.63 10.97
C GLY A 70 -5.29 14.16 12.20
N ASN A 71 -6.03 14.26 13.30
CA ASN A 71 -5.46 14.60 14.60
C ASN A 71 -4.66 13.42 15.18
N GLU A 72 -3.78 13.73 16.12
CA GLU A 72 -2.85 12.78 16.73
C GLU A 72 -3.57 11.56 17.35
N SER A 73 -4.63 11.78 18.12
CA SER A 73 -5.41 10.71 18.75
C SER A 73 -6.00 9.73 17.73
N ASN A 74 -6.59 10.24 16.65
CA ASN A 74 -7.16 9.42 15.58
C ASN A 74 -6.06 8.63 14.85
N ILE A 75 -4.90 9.26 14.59
CA ILE A 75 -3.76 8.61 13.96
C ILE A 75 -3.26 7.44 14.82
N HIS A 76 -2.97 7.66 16.10
CA HIS A 76 -2.47 6.59 16.97
C HIS A 76 -3.46 5.42 17.08
N LYS A 77 -4.77 5.72 17.15
CA LYS A 77 -5.79 4.68 17.12
C LYS A 77 -5.73 3.88 15.81
N LYS A 78 -5.69 4.56 14.66
CA LYS A 78 -5.68 3.91 13.35
C LYS A 78 -4.39 3.12 13.08
N VAL A 79 -3.25 3.65 13.51
CA VAL A 79 -1.96 2.98 13.47
C VAL A 79 -2.02 1.68 14.26
N ARG A 80 -2.55 1.71 15.50
CA ARG A 80 -2.69 0.50 16.32
C ARG A 80 -3.56 -0.55 15.66
N GLU A 81 -4.75 -0.17 15.19
CA GLU A 81 -5.65 -1.08 14.45
C GLU A 81 -4.95 -1.70 13.22
N THR A 82 -4.19 -0.87 12.49
CA THR A 82 -3.43 -1.29 11.30
C THR A 82 -2.32 -2.27 11.66
N MET A 83 -1.53 -1.95 12.68
CA MET A 83 -0.46 -2.82 13.18
C MET A 83 -0.99 -4.17 13.66
N GLU A 84 -2.08 -4.17 14.42
CA GLU A 84 -2.73 -5.39 14.92
C GLU A 84 -3.23 -6.27 13.77
N GLY A 85 -3.87 -5.67 12.75
CA GLY A 85 -4.33 -6.38 11.55
C GLY A 85 -3.18 -6.98 10.75
N MET A 86 -2.13 -6.20 10.50
CA MET A 86 -0.95 -6.67 9.77
C MET A 86 -0.18 -7.75 10.56
N LEU A 87 -0.11 -7.65 11.89
CA LEU A 87 0.51 -8.67 12.74
C LEU A 87 -0.26 -10.00 12.68
N LYS A 88 -1.60 -9.96 12.68
CA LYS A 88 -2.42 -11.17 12.52
C LYS A 88 -2.16 -11.86 11.19
N LEU A 89 -2.08 -11.10 10.10
CA LEU A 89 -1.71 -11.63 8.78
C LEU A 89 -0.30 -12.22 8.82
N LYS A 90 0.68 -11.50 9.38
CA LYS A 90 2.06 -11.98 9.51
C LYS A 90 2.11 -13.36 10.20
N LEU A 91 1.40 -13.51 11.32
CA LEU A 91 1.31 -14.77 12.07
C LEU A 91 0.59 -15.87 11.27
N GLN A 92 -0.51 -15.54 10.59
CA GLN A 92 -1.28 -16.49 9.78
C GLN A 92 -0.46 -17.09 8.64
N TYR A 93 0.38 -16.28 7.99
CA TYR A 93 1.20 -16.71 6.86
C TYR A 93 2.62 -17.15 7.27
N GLY A 94 2.91 -17.30 8.57
CA GLY A 94 4.21 -17.77 9.06
C GLY A 94 5.38 -16.85 8.71
N ARG A 95 5.13 -15.54 8.60
CA ARG A 95 6.10 -14.52 8.19
C ARG A 95 6.85 -14.02 9.44
N GLY A 96 8.17 -13.90 9.39
CA GLY A 96 9.02 -13.71 10.59
C GLY A 96 9.89 -12.46 10.57
N GLU A 97 10.46 -12.11 9.42
CA GLU A 97 11.55 -11.14 9.31
C GLU A 97 11.08 -9.71 8.97
N GLU A 98 9.80 -9.53 8.67
CA GLU A 98 9.24 -8.21 8.33
C GLU A 98 9.25 -7.27 9.52
N LEU A 99 9.80 -6.07 9.30
CA LEU A 99 9.83 -5.00 10.29
C LEU A 99 8.60 -4.10 10.13
N PHE A 100 7.91 -3.88 11.25
CA PHE A 100 6.86 -2.89 11.41
C PHE A 100 7.44 -1.67 12.13
N VAL A 101 7.38 -0.50 11.50
CA VAL A 101 7.91 0.74 12.10
C VAL A 101 6.87 1.84 11.92
N PHE A 102 6.57 2.58 12.98
CA PHE A 102 5.77 3.80 12.88
C PHE A 102 6.68 5.01 13.13
N ASP A 103 6.76 5.89 12.13
CA ASP A 103 7.41 7.18 12.20
C ASP A 103 6.36 8.22 12.61
N GLU A 104 6.43 8.69 13.85
CA GLU A 104 5.46 9.64 14.42
C GLU A 104 5.57 11.03 13.76
N GLU A 105 6.80 11.45 13.40
CA GLU A 105 7.06 12.74 12.77
C GLU A 105 6.45 12.79 11.37
N LYS A 106 6.68 11.73 10.58
CA LYS A 106 6.11 11.59 9.24
C LYS A 106 4.70 11.03 9.23
N LYS A 107 4.13 10.67 10.40
CA LYS A 107 2.83 9.99 10.53
C LYS A 107 2.71 8.80 9.58
N THR A 108 3.77 8.02 9.47
CA THR A 108 3.91 6.98 8.45
C THR A 108 4.18 5.64 9.10
N PHE A 109 3.34 4.65 8.79
CA PHE A 109 3.60 3.25 9.11
C PHE A 109 4.32 2.58 7.95
N HIS A 110 5.42 1.91 8.24
CA HIS A 110 6.23 1.13 7.31
C HIS A 110 6.12 -0.37 7.64
N LEU A 111 5.93 -1.16 6.58
CA LEU A 111 6.02 -2.61 6.57
C LEU A 111 7.03 -3.02 5.50
N GLY A 112 8.17 -3.58 5.91
CA GLY A 112 9.11 -4.23 4.99
C GLY A 112 8.61 -5.61 4.58
N ILE A 113 8.75 -6.00 3.32
CA ILE A 113 8.34 -7.31 2.81
C ILE A 113 9.55 -8.00 2.18
N VAL A 114 9.86 -9.20 2.67
CA VAL A 114 10.94 -10.05 2.11
C VAL A 114 10.35 -11.02 1.08
N PRO A 115 10.69 -10.96 -0.21
CA PRO A 115 10.14 -11.89 -1.20
C PRO A 115 10.44 -13.36 -0.86
N GLY A 116 9.45 -14.23 -1.00
CA GLY A 116 9.54 -15.66 -0.67
C GLY A 116 8.32 -16.43 -1.19
N LYS A 117 8.28 -17.74 -0.90
CA LYS A 117 7.28 -18.68 -1.45
C LYS A 117 5.82 -18.26 -1.20
N ASP A 118 5.53 -17.73 -0.02
CA ASP A 118 4.18 -17.35 0.39
C ASP A 118 3.88 -15.84 0.24
N THR A 119 4.79 -15.07 -0.38
CA THR A 119 4.64 -13.61 -0.50
C THR A 119 3.37 -13.22 -1.25
N GLN A 120 2.96 -13.98 -2.27
CA GLN A 120 1.76 -13.65 -3.04
C GLN A 120 0.48 -13.77 -2.19
N ALA A 121 0.32 -14.87 -1.44
CA ALA A 121 -0.84 -15.06 -0.56
C ALA A 121 -0.84 -14.05 0.60
N TYR A 122 0.35 -13.71 1.11
CA TYR A 122 0.48 -12.68 2.14
C TYR A 122 0.08 -11.29 1.62
N LEU A 123 0.56 -10.89 0.43
CA LEU A 123 0.16 -9.64 -0.22
C LEU A 123 -1.34 -9.61 -0.54
N GLU A 124 -1.93 -10.73 -0.96
CA GLU A 124 -3.36 -10.84 -1.17
C GLU A 124 -4.15 -10.59 0.13
N GLY A 125 -3.72 -11.17 1.25
CA GLY A 125 -4.29 -10.91 2.56
C GLY A 125 -4.16 -9.45 2.99
N ILE A 126 -3.00 -8.83 2.73
CA ILE A 126 -2.76 -7.40 3.01
C ILE A 126 -3.71 -6.52 2.19
N ILE A 127 -3.89 -6.79 0.90
CA ILE A 127 -4.78 -6.01 0.03
C ILE A 127 -6.24 -6.15 0.50
N ALA A 128 -6.67 -7.35 0.90
CA ALA A 128 -7.99 -7.55 1.49
C ALA A 128 -8.16 -6.77 2.80
N PHE A 129 -7.17 -6.80 3.69
CA PHE A 129 -7.17 -6.02 4.92
C PHE A 129 -7.24 -4.52 4.67
N ILE A 130 -6.44 -4.01 3.72
CA ILE A 130 -6.45 -2.61 3.30
C ILE A 130 -7.82 -2.22 2.76
N LYS A 131 -8.41 -3.05 1.89
CA LYS A 131 -9.76 -2.84 1.34
C LYS A 131 -10.78 -2.59 2.44
N ASP A 132 -10.82 -3.46 3.45
CA ASP A 132 -11.82 -3.38 4.51
C ASP A 132 -11.52 -2.24 5.49
N SER A 133 -10.25 -2.08 5.86
CA SER A 133 -9.80 -1.08 6.85
C SER A 133 -9.95 0.35 6.37
N TYR A 134 -9.84 0.57 5.06
CA TYR A 134 -9.89 1.88 4.42
C TYR A 134 -11.09 2.04 3.47
N ARG A 135 -12.03 1.08 3.47
CA ARG A 135 -13.29 1.14 2.70
C ARG A 135 -13.07 1.42 1.20
N LEU A 136 -12.09 0.75 0.60
CA LEU A 136 -11.86 0.84 -0.84
C LEU A 136 -13.04 0.23 -1.61
N GLN A 137 -13.43 0.86 -2.71
CA GLN A 137 -14.44 0.30 -3.60
C GLN A 137 -14.03 -1.10 -4.09
N PRO A 138 -14.94 -2.08 -4.15
CA PRO A 138 -14.60 -3.45 -4.55
C PRO A 138 -13.86 -3.55 -5.89
N ASP A 139 -14.35 -2.82 -6.90
CA ASP A 139 -13.75 -2.83 -8.24
C ASP A 139 -12.34 -2.22 -8.25
N PHE A 140 -12.15 -1.14 -7.49
CA PHE A 140 -10.84 -0.50 -7.34
C PHE A 140 -9.84 -1.40 -6.60
N ALA A 141 -10.29 -2.07 -5.53
CA ALA A 141 -9.45 -3.03 -4.81
C ALA A 141 -9.08 -4.24 -5.69
N GLN A 142 -10.00 -4.70 -6.54
CA GLN A 142 -9.74 -5.78 -7.48
C GLN A 142 -8.72 -5.39 -8.55
N ASP A 143 -8.81 -4.16 -9.08
CA ASP A 143 -7.84 -3.61 -10.03
C ASP A 143 -6.44 -3.48 -9.39
N ILE A 144 -6.35 -2.95 -8.16
CA ILE A 144 -5.08 -2.92 -7.40
C ILE A 144 -4.51 -4.32 -7.23
N LYS A 145 -5.35 -5.28 -6.83
CA LYS A 145 -4.95 -6.67 -6.64
C LYS A 145 -4.39 -7.28 -7.92
N ALA A 146 -5.08 -7.10 -9.05
CA ALA A 146 -4.66 -7.62 -10.34
C ALA A 146 -3.30 -7.06 -10.77
N GLN A 147 -2.99 -5.82 -10.41
CA GLN A 147 -1.74 -5.16 -10.80
C GLN A 147 -0.59 -5.44 -9.82
N LEU A 148 -0.82 -5.34 -8.51
CA LEU A 148 0.22 -5.53 -7.50
C LEU A 148 0.66 -6.99 -7.34
N LEU A 149 -0.22 -7.95 -7.65
CA LEU A 149 0.13 -9.38 -7.62
C LEU A 149 0.69 -9.88 -8.97
N ASN A 150 0.72 -9.04 -10.00
CA ASN A 150 1.27 -9.39 -11.30
C ASN A 150 2.70 -8.85 -11.43
N LYS A 151 3.69 -9.74 -11.26
CA LYS A 151 5.11 -9.39 -11.36
C LYS A 151 5.49 -8.84 -12.73
N GLU A 152 4.97 -9.42 -13.81
CA GLU A 152 5.27 -8.96 -15.18
C GLU A 152 4.77 -7.53 -15.40
N TYR A 153 3.56 -7.24 -14.92
CA TYR A 153 3.01 -5.90 -14.97
C TYR A 153 3.87 -4.90 -14.19
N LEU A 154 4.27 -5.22 -12.96
CA LEU A 154 5.12 -4.34 -12.15
C LEU A 154 6.52 -4.15 -12.75
N ALA A 155 7.12 -5.20 -13.33
CA ALA A 155 8.39 -5.09 -14.03
C ALA A 155 8.29 -4.19 -15.28
N GLN A 156 7.20 -4.29 -16.04
CA GLN A 156 6.93 -3.40 -17.18
C GLN A 156 6.74 -1.95 -16.73
N GLU A 157 5.96 -1.73 -15.66
CA GLU A 157 5.77 -0.40 -15.08
C GLU A 157 7.08 0.19 -14.57
N TYR A 158 7.95 -0.62 -13.95
CA TYR A 158 9.28 -0.21 -13.52
C TYR A 158 10.10 0.33 -14.71
N SER A 159 10.18 -0.45 -15.79
CA SER A 159 10.90 -0.05 -17.02
C SER A 159 10.30 1.21 -17.65
N ARG A 160 8.96 1.30 -17.72
CA ARG A 160 8.24 2.47 -18.24
C ARG A 160 8.57 3.74 -17.46
N LEU A 161 8.53 3.67 -16.13
CA LEU A 161 8.82 4.82 -15.26
C LEU A 161 10.27 5.27 -15.30
N ARG A 162 11.21 4.35 -15.52
CA ARG A 162 12.65 4.63 -15.51
C ARG A 162 13.22 4.92 -16.90
N TRP A 163 12.41 4.85 -17.95
CA TRP A 163 12.82 5.04 -19.35
C TRP A 163 14.03 4.16 -19.74
N LYS A 164 14.17 3.00 -19.11
CA LYS A 164 15.23 2.04 -19.39
C LYS A 164 14.59 0.70 -19.76
N PRO A 165 14.99 0.07 -20.87
CA PRO A 165 14.58 -1.30 -21.16
C PRO A 165 15.06 -2.20 -20.01
N PRO A 166 14.28 -3.22 -19.62
CA PRO A 166 14.71 -4.16 -18.58
C PRO A 166 16.02 -4.80 -19.03
N GLU A 167 17.07 -4.68 -18.21
CA GLU A 167 18.33 -5.38 -18.46
C GLU A 167 18.02 -6.88 -18.52
N LYS A 168 18.35 -7.54 -19.63
CA LYS A 168 18.29 -8.99 -19.71
C LYS A 168 19.20 -9.54 -18.62
N GLU A 169 18.68 -10.41 -17.77
CA GLU A 169 19.50 -11.12 -16.79
C GLU A 169 20.65 -11.78 -17.55
N SER A 170 21.88 -11.37 -17.23
CA SER A 170 23.08 -12.02 -17.72
C SER A 170 23.05 -13.44 -17.19
N VAL A 171 22.64 -14.38 -18.04
CA VAL A 171 22.75 -15.81 -17.77
C VAL A 171 24.22 -16.06 -17.54
N CYS A 172 24.59 -16.22 -16.26
CA CYS A 172 25.93 -16.65 -15.90
C CYS A 172 26.04 -18.08 -16.40
N VAL A 173 26.57 -18.25 -17.61
CA VAL A 173 26.99 -19.54 -18.11
C VAL A 173 28.22 -19.90 -17.28
N LEU A 174 28.00 -20.65 -16.20
CA LEU A 174 29.06 -21.39 -15.55
C LEU A 174 29.56 -22.41 -16.58
N MET A 175 30.71 -22.13 -17.19
CA MET A 175 31.52 -23.11 -17.92
C MET A 175 32.33 -23.93 -16.92
#